data_AF-A0A969ALD5-F1
#
_entry.id   AF-A0A969ALD5-F1
#
_cell.length_a   1.000
_cell.length_b   1.000
_cell.length_c   1.000
_cell.angle_alpha   90.00
_cell.angle_beta   90.00
_cell.angle_gamma   90.00
#
_symmetry.space_group_name_H-M   'P 1'
#
loop_
_entity.id
_entity.type
_entity.pdbx_description
1 polymer ?
#
loop_
_entity_poly.entity_id
_entity_poly.type
_entity_poly.pdbx_seq_one_letter_code
_entity_poly.pdbx_strand_id
1 'polypeptide(L)'
;MPLHPPPPPSISPRQMTLMRIVAAMAWSDGNLAEEEVALMLDRFSGLFAIDPQQKADLQKELRDYMMQNIPLEELIPHLASATERELVLRLGYEVISASALTPDQALINDAEAAAYQKLVTLLDLPPEVVQRVEMESATASQTGSVVDNMADHLQQFFAN
;
A
#
# COMPACT_ATOMS: atom_id res chain seq x y z
N MET A 1 -33.87 -15.01 10.83
CA MET A 1 -32.40 -15.16 10.79
C MET A 1 -31.82 -13.97 11.54
N PRO A 2 -31.23 -14.12 12.73
CA PRO A 2 -30.50 -13.02 13.35
C PRO A 2 -29.28 -12.73 12.46
N LEU A 3 -29.23 -11.51 11.93
CA LEU A 3 -28.06 -10.97 11.23
C LEU A 3 -26.97 -10.82 12.29
N HIS A 4 -26.12 -11.84 12.48
CA HIS A 4 -24.90 -11.65 13.23
C HIS A 4 -24.09 -10.58 12.51
N PRO A 5 -23.69 -9.48 13.19
CA PRO A 5 -22.73 -8.57 12.60
C PRO A 5 -21.48 -9.39 12.24
N PRO A 6 -20.83 -9.10 11.10
CA PRO A 6 -19.57 -9.74 10.77
C PRO A 6 -18.62 -9.61 11.97
N PRO A 7 -17.80 -10.65 12.25
CA PRO A 7 -16.80 -10.56 13.31
C PRO A 7 -16.01 -9.25 13.14
N PRO A 8 -15.66 -8.56 14.24
CA PRO A 8 -14.88 -7.34 14.15
C PRO A 8 -13.60 -7.65 13.35
N PRO A 9 -13.22 -6.77 12.42
CA PRO A 9 -12.06 -7.02 11.58
C PRO A 9 -10.84 -7.29 12.46
N SER A 10 -10.04 -8.27 12.05
CA SER A 10 -8.86 -8.69 12.80
C SER A 10 -7.76 -7.61 12.87
N ILE A 11 -7.96 -6.49 12.15
CA ILE A 11 -7.15 -5.27 12.15
C ILE A 11 -8.01 -4.03 12.44
N SER A 12 -7.39 -2.99 12.99
CA SER A 12 -8.06 -1.70 13.22
C SER A 12 -8.49 -1.03 11.89
N PRO A 13 -9.52 -0.17 11.91
CA PRO A 13 -9.94 0.59 10.71
C PRO A 13 -8.80 1.41 10.08
N ARG A 14 -7.86 1.90 10.92
CA ARG A 14 -6.65 2.61 10.49
C ARG A 14 -5.69 1.71 9.71
N GLN A 15 -5.38 0.53 10.25
CA GLN A 15 -4.56 -0.48 9.57
C GLN A 15 -5.22 -0.91 8.25
N MET A 16 -6.53 -1.16 8.27
CA MET A 16 -7.30 -1.52 7.09
C MET A 16 -7.25 -0.44 6.01
N THR A 17 -7.37 0.84 6.39
CA THR A 17 -7.27 1.98 5.45
C THR A 17 -5.91 2.01 4.78
N LEU A 18 -4.82 1.89 5.55
CA LEU A 18 -3.46 1.87 5.01
C LEU A 18 -3.24 0.67 4.07
N MET A 19 -3.78 -0.52 4.41
CA MET A 19 -3.68 -1.70 3.54
C MET A 19 -4.42 -1.51 2.22
N ARG A 20 -5.61 -0.92 2.26
CA ARG A 20 -6.39 -0.62 1.05
C ARG A 20 -5.70 0.39 0.16
N ILE A 21 -5.06 1.41 0.74
CA ILE A 21 -4.31 2.42 -0.01
C ILE A 21 -3.12 1.77 -0.72
N VAL A 22 -2.35 0.96 0.00
CA VAL A 22 -1.21 0.22 -0.55
C VAL A 22 -1.62 -0.72 -1.66
N ALA A 23 -2.69 -1.49 -1.44
CA ALA A 23 -3.26 -2.34 -2.46
C ALA A 23 -3.71 -1.55 -3.69
N ALA A 24 -4.47 -0.45 -3.51
CA ALA A 24 -4.93 0.37 -4.63
C ALA A 24 -3.78 0.95 -5.45
N MET A 25 -2.66 1.32 -4.81
CA MET A 25 -1.47 1.80 -5.52
C MET A 25 -0.77 0.70 -6.31
N ALA A 26 -0.61 -0.48 -5.71
CA ALA A 26 -0.03 -1.63 -6.38
C ALA A 26 -0.89 -2.10 -7.58
N TRP A 27 -2.21 -1.94 -7.48
CA TRP A 27 -3.15 -2.23 -8.56
C TRP A 27 -3.25 -1.14 -9.64
N SER A 28 -2.56 0.00 -9.53
CA SER A 28 -2.85 1.17 -10.37
C SER A 28 -2.51 1.01 -11.87
N ASP A 29 -1.60 0.10 -12.23
CA ASP A 29 -1.33 -0.28 -13.63
C ASP A 29 -2.19 -1.47 -14.11
N GLY A 30 -3.02 -2.04 -13.23
CA GLY A 30 -3.88 -3.19 -13.53
C GLY A 30 -3.14 -4.52 -13.73
N ASN A 31 -1.82 -4.55 -13.54
CA ASN A 31 -0.93 -5.68 -13.83
C ASN A 31 -0.25 -6.26 -12.58
N LEU A 32 -0.92 -6.33 -11.42
CA LEU A 32 -0.32 -7.05 -10.29
C LEU A 32 -0.37 -8.56 -10.57
N ALA A 33 0.79 -9.20 -10.66
CA ALA A 33 0.83 -10.65 -10.86
C ALA A 33 0.18 -11.37 -9.68
N GLU A 34 -0.46 -12.52 -9.91
CA GLU A 34 -1.05 -13.30 -8.81
C GLU A 34 -0.03 -13.66 -7.73
N GLU A 35 1.24 -13.83 -8.12
CA GLU A 35 2.38 -14.07 -7.24
C GLU A 35 2.68 -12.86 -6.34
N GLU A 36 2.60 -11.64 -6.87
CA GLU A 36 2.79 -10.40 -6.11
C GLU A 36 1.60 -10.13 -5.19
N VAL A 37 0.37 -10.43 -5.63
CA VAL A 37 -0.81 -10.41 -4.76
C VAL A 37 -0.64 -11.39 -3.60
N ALA A 38 -0.21 -12.63 -3.89
CA ALA A 38 0.00 -13.65 -2.87
C ALA A 38 1.10 -13.26 -1.87
N LEU A 39 2.21 -12.71 -2.37
CA LEU A 39 3.30 -12.20 -1.53
C LEU A 39 2.83 -11.03 -0.66
N MET A 40 2.04 -10.11 -1.22
CA MET A 40 1.50 -8.96 -0.50
C MET A 40 0.58 -9.39 0.63
N LEU A 41 -0.33 -10.33 0.33
CA LEU A 41 -1.23 -10.91 1.32
C LEU A 41 -0.47 -11.68 2.41
N ASP A 42 0.58 -12.42 2.05
CA ASP A 42 1.41 -13.17 3.02
C ASP A 42 2.17 -12.24 3.96
N ARG A 43 2.81 -11.20 3.40
CA ARG A 43 3.54 -10.20 4.18
C ARG A 43 2.61 -9.41 5.10
N PHE A 44 1.52 -8.87 4.57
CA PHE A 44 0.60 -8.02 5.34
C PHE A 44 -0.15 -8.78 6.41
N SER A 45 -0.60 -10.02 6.12
CA SER A 45 -1.18 -10.86 7.16
C SER A 45 -0.16 -11.16 8.26
N GLY A 46 1.12 -11.35 7.91
CA GLY A 46 2.21 -11.52 8.87
C GLY A 46 2.49 -10.30 9.76
N LEU A 47 2.15 -9.08 9.34
CA LEU A 47 2.33 -7.87 10.15
C LEU A 47 1.37 -7.79 11.34
N PHE A 48 0.18 -8.36 11.20
CA PHE A 48 -0.89 -8.22 12.20
C PHE A 48 -1.28 -9.53 12.87
N ALA A 49 -0.96 -10.67 12.26
CA ALA A 49 -1.27 -11.97 12.82
C ALA A 49 -0.40 -12.28 14.04
N ILE A 50 -1.06 -12.78 15.09
CA ILE A 50 -0.43 -13.24 16.32
C ILE A 50 -0.17 -14.76 16.24
N ASP A 51 -0.94 -15.47 15.42
CA ASP A 51 -0.81 -16.91 15.21
C ASP A 51 -1.10 -17.33 13.74
N PRO A 52 -0.71 -18.56 13.33
CA PRO A 52 -0.88 -19.02 11.96
C PRO A 52 -2.34 -19.14 11.48
N GLN A 53 -3.28 -19.39 12.40
CA GLN A 53 -4.70 -19.50 12.06
C GLN A 53 -5.27 -18.11 11.77
N GLN A 54 -4.95 -17.14 12.62
CA GLN A 54 -5.29 -15.74 12.41
C GLN A 54 -4.66 -15.18 11.14
N LYS A 55 -3.41 -15.58 10.82
CA LYS A 55 -2.75 -15.20 9.55
C LYS A 55 -3.59 -15.65 8.35
N ALA A 56 -4.03 -16.90 8.33
CA ALA A 56 -4.83 -17.44 7.23
C ALA A 56 -6.18 -16.74 7.08
N ASP A 57 -6.81 -16.36 8.19
CA ASP A 57 -8.10 -15.65 8.17
C ASP A 57 -7.92 -14.18 7.75
N LEU A 58 -6.88 -13.49 8.24
CA LEU A 58 -6.47 -12.17 7.78
C LEU A 58 -6.15 -12.14 6.29
N GLN A 59 -5.50 -13.19 5.78
CA GLN A 59 -5.16 -13.28 4.36
C GLN A 59 -6.41 -13.29 3.48
N LYS A 60 -7.48 -13.98 3.91
CA LYS A 60 -8.77 -14.00 3.20
C LYS A 60 -9.47 -12.64 3.28
N GLU A 61 -9.53 -12.06 4.48
CA GLU A 61 -10.14 -10.73 4.68
C GLU A 61 -9.43 -9.66 3.83
N LEU A 62 -8.09 -9.64 3.85
CA LEU A 62 -7.28 -8.72 3.06
C LEU A 62 -7.52 -8.93 1.56
N ARG A 63 -7.59 -10.18 1.08
CA ARG A 63 -7.91 -10.47 -0.32
C ARG A 63 -9.26 -9.87 -0.71
N ASP A 64 -10.28 -10.08 0.11
CA ASP A 64 -11.62 -9.54 -0.13
C ASP A 64 -11.64 -8.00 -0.10
N TYR A 65 -10.83 -7.37 0.74
CA TYR A 65 -10.69 -5.90 0.76
C TYR A 65 -9.94 -5.36 -0.45
N MET A 66 -8.89 -6.04 -0.91
CA MET A 66 -8.15 -5.65 -2.11
C MET A 66 -9.03 -5.74 -3.36
N MET A 67 -9.90 -6.76 -3.43
CA MET A 67 -10.85 -6.93 -4.54
C MET A 67 -11.94 -5.84 -4.60
N GLN A 68 -12.18 -5.08 -3.53
CA GLN A 68 -13.17 -4.00 -3.53
C GLN A 68 -12.75 -2.78 -4.36
N ASN A 69 -11.49 -2.71 -4.81
CA ASN A 69 -10.94 -1.68 -5.70
C ASN A 69 -11.44 -0.26 -5.39
N ILE A 70 -11.28 0.14 -4.12
CA ILE A 70 -11.74 1.44 -3.63
C ILE A 70 -10.77 2.52 -4.12
N PRO A 71 -11.26 3.62 -4.73
CA PRO A 71 -10.40 4.67 -5.25
C PRO A 71 -9.65 5.40 -4.12
N LEU A 72 -8.44 5.88 -4.43
CA LEU A 72 -7.59 6.59 -3.48
C LEU A 72 -8.30 7.83 -2.90
N GLU A 73 -9.11 8.53 -3.68
CA GLU A 73 -9.89 9.69 -3.25
C GLU A 73 -10.82 9.40 -2.07
N GLU A 74 -11.30 8.16 -1.95
CA GLU A 74 -12.14 7.74 -0.83
C GLU A 74 -11.30 7.34 0.38
N LEU A 75 -10.07 6.86 0.17
CA LEU A 75 -9.22 6.34 1.24
C LEU A 75 -8.34 7.43 1.89
N ILE A 76 -7.78 8.36 1.11
CA ILE A 76 -6.89 9.42 1.60
C ILE A 76 -7.52 10.30 2.70
N PRO A 77 -8.81 10.69 2.63
CA PRO A 77 -9.46 11.45 3.70
C PRO A 77 -9.51 10.74 5.05
N HIS A 78 -9.37 9.41 5.08
CA HIS A 78 -9.34 8.61 6.31
C HIS A 78 -7.97 8.56 6.98
N LEU A 79 -6.93 9.11 6.36
CA LEU A 79 -5.60 9.25 6.98
C LEU A 79 -5.64 10.29 8.10
N ALA A 80 -5.33 9.83 9.31
CA ALA A 80 -5.51 10.60 10.54
C ALA A 80 -4.34 11.55 10.82
N SER A 81 -3.17 11.35 10.21
CA SER A 81 -1.95 12.12 10.51
C SER A 81 -1.12 12.45 9.28
N ALA A 82 -0.29 13.50 9.40
CA ALA A 82 0.71 13.85 8.40
C ALA A 82 1.71 12.71 8.16
N THR A 83 2.10 11.99 9.22
CA THR A 83 3.03 10.85 9.11
C THR A 83 2.44 9.70 8.29
N GLU A 84 1.14 9.45 8.38
CA GLU A 84 0.48 8.46 7.52
C GLU A 84 0.47 8.90 6.06
N ARG A 85 0.27 10.19 5.82
CA ARG A 85 0.31 10.75 4.46
C ARG A 85 1.72 10.66 3.87
N GLU A 86 2.75 10.93 4.66
CA GLU A 86 4.15 10.74 4.27
C GLU A 86 4.46 9.27 3.98
N LEU A 87 3.97 8.34 4.81
CA LEU A 87 4.11 6.91 4.56
C LEU A 87 3.45 6.49 3.24
N VAL A 88 2.22 6.94 3.00
CA VAL A 88 1.50 6.65 1.76
C VAL A 88 2.22 7.23 0.55
N LEU A 89 2.76 8.44 0.65
CA LEU A 89 3.56 9.06 -0.41
C LEU A 89 4.79 8.21 -0.75
N ARG A 90 5.52 7.78 0.29
CA ARG A 90 6.71 6.92 0.16
C ARG A 90 6.37 5.63 -0.59
N LEU A 91 5.33 4.95 -0.12
CA LEU A 91 4.87 3.69 -0.68
C LEU A 91 4.42 3.86 -2.15
N GLY A 92 3.71 4.95 -2.47
CA GLY A 92 3.31 5.27 -3.84
C GLY A 92 4.50 5.52 -4.77
N TYR A 93 5.54 6.20 -4.27
CA TYR A 93 6.75 6.45 -5.03
C TYR A 93 7.57 5.17 -5.29
N GLU A 94 7.67 4.29 -4.30
CA GLU A 94 8.35 3.00 -4.44
C GLU A 94 7.66 2.09 -5.47
N VAL A 95 6.32 2.10 -5.54
CA VAL A 95 5.57 1.34 -6.54
C VAL A 95 5.88 1.82 -7.95
N ILE A 96 5.72 3.13 -8.24
CA ILE A 96 5.97 3.66 -9.59
C ILE A 96 7.44 3.57 -10.00
N SER A 97 8.37 3.69 -9.04
CA SER A 97 9.80 3.64 -9.34
C SER A 97 10.27 2.22 -9.63
N ALA A 98 9.62 1.22 -9.05
CA ALA A 98 9.90 -0.18 -9.35
C ALA A 98 9.31 -0.63 -10.70
N SER A 99 8.12 -0.19 -11.07
CA SER A 99 7.57 -0.40 -12.43
C SER A 99 8.49 0.15 -13.52
N ALA A 100 9.18 1.26 -13.25
CA ALA A 100 10.11 1.89 -14.18
C ALA A 100 11.39 1.07 -14.46
N LEU A 101 11.70 0.05 -13.65
CA LEU A 101 12.91 -0.77 -13.78
C LEU A 101 12.74 -2.00 -14.66
N THR A 102 11.51 -2.30 -15.10
CA THR A 102 11.25 -3.40 -16.04
C THR A 102 11.73 -3.00 -17.45
N PRO A 103 12.74 -3.69 -18.05
CA PRO A 103 13.40 -3.23 -19.27
C PRO A 103 12.53 -3.32 -20.55
N ASP A 104 11.37 -3.99 -20.47
CA ASP A 104 10.53 -4.35 -21.63
C ASP A 104 9.25 -3.50 -21.75
N GLN A 105 9.05 -2.55 -20.84
CA GLN A 105 7.99 -1.54 -20.91
C GLN A 105 8.60 -0.15 -20.90
N ALA A 106 8.13 0.70 -21.81
CA ALA A 106 8.59 2.07 -21.91
C ALA A 106 8.43 2.77 -20.55
N LEU A 107 9.53 3.38 -20.07
CA LEU A 107 9.61 4.58 -19.24
C LEU A 107 8.25 5.00 -18.65
N ILE A 108 8.04 4.82 -17.34
CA ILE A 108 6.91 5.35 -16.54
C ILE A 108 5.72 5.70 -17.44
N ASN A 109 4.83 4.73 -17.67
CA ASN A 109 3.64 4.96 -18.47
C ASN A 109 2.97 6.26 -17.98
N ASP A 110 2.61 7.21 -18.86
CA ASP A 110 2.04 8.52 -18.47
C ASP A 110 0.88 8.37 -17.46
N ALA A 111 0.21 7.21 -17.46
CA ALA A 111 -0.77 6.77 -16.49
C ALA A 111 -0.25 6.65 -15.04
N GLU A 112 0.93 6.05 -14.82
CA GLU A 112 1.55 5.90 -13.49
C GLU A 112 1.99 7.26 -12.94
N ALA A 113 2.61 8.09 -13.78
CA ALA A 113 2.97 9.46 -13.41
C ALA A 113 1.72 10.29 -13.06
N ALA A 114 0.63 10.14 -13.83
CA ALA A 114 -0.63 10.80 -13.54
C ALA A 114 -1.28 10.29 -12.23
N ALA A 115 -1.23 8.99 -11.97
CA ALA A 115 -1.73 8.39 -10.73
C ALA A 115 -0.94 8.88 -9.52
N TYR A 116 0.39 8.95 -9.61
CA TYR A 116 1.24 9.49 -8.55
C TYR A 116 1.00 10.98 -8.32
N GLN A 117 0.94 11.78 -9.40
CA GLN A 117 0.67 13.21 -9.27
C GLN A 117 -0.70 13.47 -8.62
N LYS A 118 -1.68 12.64 -8.94
CA LYS A 118 -2.99 12.66 -8.29
C LYS A 118 -2.89 12.31 -6.81
N LEU A 119 -2.12 11.29 -6.45
CA LEU A 119 -1.85 10.94 -5.04
C LEU A 119 -1.20 12.11 -4.29
N VAL A 120 -0.14 12.71 -4.83
CA VAL A 120 0.52 13.89 -4.24
C VAL A 120 -0.46 15.03 -3.99
N THR A 121 -1.36 15.26 -4.96
CA THR A 121 -2.40 16.30 -4.87
C THR A 121 -3.41 15.98 -3.77
N LEU A 122 -3.83 14.72 -3.63
CA LEU A 122 -4.79 14.28 -2.60
C LEU A 122 -4.21 14.31 -1.19
N LEU A 123 -2.91 14.01 -1.05
CA LEU A 123 -2.23 14.02 0.23
C LEU A 123 -2.05 15.43 0.80
N ASP A 124 -2.10 16.46 -0.06
CA ASP A 124 -1.98 17.87 0.32
C ASP A 124 -0.74 18.13 1.20
N LEU A 125 0.39 17.54 0.79
CA LEU A 125 1.66 17.67 1.49
C LEU A 125 2.49 18.85 0.94
N PRO A 126 3.29 19.52 1.79
CA PRO A 126 4.20 20.55 1.32
C PRO A 126 5.22 19.99 0.29
N PRO A 127 5.57 20.75 -0.77
CA PRO A 127 6.53 20.29 -1.78
C PRO A 127 7.89 19.87 -1.19
N GLU A 128 8.32 20.55 -0.12
CA GLU A 128 9.53 20.25 0.64
C GLU A 128 9.52 18.83 1.21
N VAL A 129 8.36 18.40 1.73
CA VAL A 129 8.15 17.07 2.31
C VAL A 129 8.11 16.03 1.20
N VAL A 130 7.45 16.35 0.09
CA VAL A 130 7.35 15.46 -1.07
C VAL A 130 8.74 15.12 -1.60
N GLN A 131 9.54 16.15 -1.91
CA GLN A 131 10.91 15.95 -2.41
C GLN A 131 11.79 15.19 -1.43
N ARG A 132 11.66 15.46 -0.12
CA ARG A 132 12.42 14.74 0.91
C ARG A 132 12.09 13.25 0.87
N VAL A 133 10.80 12.89 0.89
CA VAL A 133 10.34 11.50 0.88
C VAL A 133 10.77 10.78 -0.41
N GLU A 134 10.66 11.43 -1.56
CA GLU A 134 11.12 10.89 -2.84
C GLU A 134 12.64 10.61 -2.85
N MET A 135 13.45 11.54 -2.34
CA MET A 135 14.91 11.37 -2.24
C MET A 135 15.30 10.25 -1.27
N GLU A 136 14.62 10.15 -0.13
CA GLU A 136 14.84 9.07 0.85
C GLU A 136 14.49 7.70 0.24
N SER A 137 13.41 7.64 -0.55
CA SER A 137 12.97 6.41 -1.22
C SER A 137 13.90 6.02 -2.36
N ALA A 138 14.42 7.00 -3.12
CA ALA A 138 15.35 6.76 -4.22
C ALA A 138 16.74 6.31 -3.75
N THR A 139 17.15 6.69 -2.53
CA THR A 139 18.45 6.31 -1.94
C THR A 139 18.38 5.04 -1.11
N ALA A 140 17.18 4.63 -0.68
CA ALA A 140 16.97 3.33 -0.07
C ALA A 140 17.25 2.24 -1.13
N SER A 141 18.30 1.44 -0.91
CA SER A 141 18.63 0.31 -1.77
C SER A 141 17.38 -0.57 -1.94
N GLN A 142 16.85 -0.66 -3.17
CA GLN A 142 15.73 -1.52 -3.52
C GLN A 142 16.16 -3.00 -3.56
N THR A 143 16.68 -3.52 -2.45
CA THR A 143 17.08 -4.91 -2.32
C THR A 143 15.87 -5.78 -1.99
N GLY A 144 15.05 -6.11 -2.99
CA GLY A 144 13.89 -6.98 -2.80
C GLY A 144 12.77 -6.71 -3.81
N SER A 145 11.67 -7.47 -3.69
CA SER A 145 10.42 -7.12 -4.38
C SER A 145 9.86 -5.81 -3.81
N VAL A 146 9.16 -5.03 -4.63
CA VAL A 146 8.39 -3.84 -4.22
C VAL A 146 7.55 -4.14 -2.98
N VAL A 147 6.90 -5.31 -3.01
CA VAL A 147 6.02 -5.78 -1.95
C VAL A 147 6.77 -5.99 -0.63
N ASP A 148 8.01 -6.48 -0.69
CA ASP A 148 8.83 -6.66 0.51
C ASP A 148 9.19 -5.29 1.14
N ASN A 149 9.63 -4.33 0.31
CA ASN A 149 9.95 -2.98 0.79
C ASN A 149 8.73 -2.29 1.42
N MET A 150 7.56 -2.41 0.78
CA MET A 150 6.31 -1.87 1.30
C MET A 150 5.95 -2.49 2.65
N ALA A 151 6.05 -3.82 2.78
CA ALA A 151 5.77 -4.52 4.02
C ALA A 151 6.73 -4.11 5.14
N ASP A 152 8.02 -3.94 4.83
CA ASP A 152 9.03 -3.49 5.78
C ASP A 152 8.74 -2.07 6.30
N HIS A 153 8.33 -1.14 5.42
CA HIS A 153 7.95 0.22 5.81
C HIS A 153 6.72 0.25 6.70
N LEU A 154 5.71 -0.56 6.38
CA LEU A 154 4.53 -0.72 7.22
C LEU A 154 4.90 -1.33 8.58
N GLN A 155 5.76 -2.34 8.60
CA GLN A 155 6.23 -2.96 9.84
C GLN A 155 6.94 -1.95 10.74
N GLN A 156 7.88 -1.17 10.17
CA GLN A 156 8.60 -0.13 10.91
C GLN A 156 7.64 0.95 11.43
N PHE A 157 6.64 1.33 10.65
CA PHE A 157 5.65 2.32 11.06
C PHE A 157 4.77 1.84 12.21
N PHE A 158 4.36 0.57 12.22
CA PHE A 158 3.56 0.00 13.31
C PHE A 158 4.39 -0.43 14.53
N ALA A 159 5.71 -0.57 14.39
CA ALA A 159 6.61 -0.90 15.50
C ALA A 159 6.98 0.32 16.36
N ASN A 160 6.80 1.54 15.84
CA ASN A 160 7.02 2.82 16.53
C ASN A 160 5.73 3.39 17.13
#